data_AF-A0A6V7IGI6-F1
#
_entry.id   AF-A0A6V7IGI6-F1
#
_cell.length_a   1.000
_cell.length_b   1.000
_cell.length_c   1.000
_cell.angle_alpha   90.00
_cell.angle_beta   90.00
_cell.angle_gamma   90.00
#
_symmetry.space_group_name_H-M   'P 1'
#
loop_
_entity.id
_entity.type
_entity.pdbx_description
1 polymer ?
#
loop_
_entity_poly.entity_id
_entity_poly.type
_entity_poly.pdbx_seq_one_letter_code
_entity_poly.pdbx_strand_id
1 'polypeptide(L)'
;YPINKNSGLIGQLTKQNRTTLNALITIDVHAQDVVKLLIDKGIIDETDFEWMAQLRYYWEDDVMVRIINATVPYAYEYLGNCPRLVITPLTD
;
A
#
# COMPACT_ATOMS: atom_id res chain seq x y z
N TYR A 1 1.03 33.76 -25.14
CA TYR A 1 -0.25 33.05 -24.95
C TYR A 1 -0.08 31.59 -25.37
N PRO A 2 -0.41 30.58 -24.54
CA PRO A 2 0.12 30.18 -23.21
C PRO A 2 0.97 28.88 -23.31
N ILE A 3 2.03 28.61 -22.52
CA ILE A 3 2.19 28.13 -21.12
C ILE A 3 1.64 26.70 -20.82
N ASN A 4 2.58 25.75 -20.60
CA ASN A 4 2.54 24.51 -19.78
C ASN A 4 1.67 23.31 -20.28
N LYS A 5 1.97 22.03 -20.02
CA LYS A 5 2.83 21.36 -19.02
C LYS A 5 2.98 19.85 -19.39
N ASN A 6 4.19 19.32 -19.30
CA ASN A 6 4.49 17.97 -18.77
C ASN A 6 3.77 16.72 -19.31
N SER A 7 3.68 16.51 -20.63
CA SER A 7 3.21 15.22 -21.18
C SER A 7 4.31 14.20 -21.51
N GLY A 8 5.58 14.55 -21.31
CA GLY A 8 6.72 13.76 -21.82
C GLY A 8 7.44 12.82 -20.85
N LEU A 9 7.13 12.82 -19.55
CA LEU A 9 7.88 12.02 -18.56
C LEU A 9 7.20 10.69 -18.19
N ILE A 10 5.94 10.49 -18.58
CA ILE A 10 5.25 9.22 -18.44
C ILE A 10 5.23 8.61 -19.84
N GLY A 11 6.20 7.74 -20.14
CA GLY A 11 6.24 6.98 -21.39
C GLY A 11 4.89 6.34 -21.70
N GLN A 12 4.59 6.01 -22.96
CA GLN A 12 3.28 5.51 -23.40
C GLN A 12 2.88 4.21 -22.66
N LEU A 13 2.33 4.35 -21.44
CA LEU A 13 1.85 3.24 -20.64
C LEU A 13 0.45 2.87 -21.12
N THR A 14 0.25 1.57 -21.36
CA THR A 14 -1.07 1.00 -21.68
C THR A 14 -2.07 1.32 -20.56
N LYS A 15 -3.37 1.34 -20.88
CA LYS A 15 -4.42 1.63 -19.89
C LYS A 15 -4.32 0.75 -18.64
N GLN A 16 -3.99 -0.54 -18.82
CA GLN A 16 -3.79 -1.50 -17.73
C GLN A 16 -2.57 -1.14 -16.87
N ASN A 17 -1.42 -0.82 -17.49
CA ASN A 17 -0.22 -0.42 -16.74
C ASN A 17 -0.46 0.84 -15.92
N ARG A 18 -1.26 1.79 -16.43
CA ARG A 18 -1.66 2.98 -15.66
C ARG A 18 -2.51 2.63 -14.45
N THR A 19 -3.47 1.72 -14.59
CA THR A 19 -4.30 1.27 -13.46
C THR A 19 -3.43 0.60 -12.39
N THR A 20 -2.52 -0.29 -12.79
CA THR A 20 -1.58 -0.94 -11.86
C THR A 20 -0.66 0.08 -11.19
N LEU A 21 -0.11 1.04 -11.96
CA LEU A 21 0.74 2.08 -11.41
C LEU A 21 0.00 2.95 -10.38
N ASN A 22 -1.23 3.35 -10.67
CA ASN A 22 -2.04 4.12 -9.73
C ASN A 22 -2.27 3.35 -8.42
N ALA A 23 -2.58 2.05 -8.52
CA ALA A 23 -2.74 1.20 -7.34
C ALA A 23 -1.44 1.11 -6.52
N LEU A 24 -0.28 0.96 -7.17
CA LEU A 24 1.02 0.93 -6.50
C LEU A 24 1.34 2.26 -5.82
N ILE A 25 1.06 3.40 -6.47
CA ILE A 25 1.25 4.73 -5.89
C ILE A 25 0.38 4.92 -4.65
N THR A 26 -0.89 4.49 -4.69
CA THR A 26 -1.78 4.59 -3.52
C THR A 26 -1.25 3.76 -2.34
N ILE A 27 -0.75 2.56 -2.59
CA ILE A 27 -0.16 1.71 -1.55
C ILE A 27 1.12 2.35 -0.98
N ASP A 28 1.98 2.89 -1.85
CA ASP A 28 3.24 3.52 -1.44
C ASP A 28 3.02 4.78 -0.58
N VAL A 29 2.11 5.66 -0.99
CA VAL A 29 1.76 6.85 -0.20
C VAL A 29 1.20 6.46 1.16
N HIS A 30 0.32 5.46 1.22
CA HIS A 30 -0.20 4.97 2.49
C HIS A 30 0.91 4.39 3.39
N ALA A 31 1.84 3.61 2.83
CA ALA A 31 2.97 3.10 3.60
C ALA A 31 3.86 4.23 4.16
N GLN A 32 4.07 5.31 3.39
CA GLN A 32 4.78 6.50 3.88
C GLN A 32 4.04 7.19 5.04
N ASP A 33 2.72 7.31 4.96
CA ASP A 33 1.89 7.88 6.03
C ASP A 33 1.97 7.04 7.32
N VAL A 34 1.96 5.71 7.20
CA VAL A 34 2.13 4.78 8.32
C VAL A 34 3.51 4.94 8.96
N VAL A 35 4.58 4.97 8.16
CA VAL A 35 5.94 5.18 8.68
C VAL A 35 6.04 6.50 9.42
N LYS A 36 5.45 7.57 8.88
CA LYS A 36 5.41 8.87 9.55
C LYS A 36 4.67 8.80 10.89
N LEU A 37 3.52 8.12 10.94
CA LEU A 37 2.75 7.92 12.17
C LEU A 37 3.58 7.19 13.24
N LEU A 38 4.29 6.13 12.86
CA LEU A 38 5.14 5.34 13.77
C LEU A 38 6.27 6.21 14.35
N ILE A 39 6.91 7.03 13.52
CA ILE A 39 7.95 7.97 13.95
C ILE A 39 7.37 9.02 14.91
N ASP A 40 6.25 9.65 14.53
CA ASP A 40 5.63 10.72 15.32
C ASP A 40 5.15 10.20 16.69
N LYS A 41 4.76 8.93 16.78
CA LYS A 41 4.36 8.25 18.03
C LYS A 41 5.53 7.61 18.81
N GLY A 42 6.73 7.58 18.25
CA GLY A 42 7.90 6.99 18.89
C GLY A 42 7.81 5.48 19.08
N ILE A 43 7.15 4.78 18.15
CA ILE A 43 6.99 3.33 18.17
C ILE A 43 8.33 2.66 17.88
N ILE A 44 8.71 1.70 18.71
CA ILE A 44 10.01 1.01 18.61
C ILE A 44 9.88 -0.52 18.64
N ASP A 45 8.76 -1.03 19.15
CA ASP A 45 8.54 -2.45 19.32
C ASP A 45 7.53 -2.97 18.29
N GLU A 46 7.77 -4.18 17.78
CA GLU A 46 6.83 -4.85 16.86
C GLU A 46 5.58 -5.39 17.56
N THR A 47 5.54 -5.31 18.89
CA THR A 47 4.37 -5.64 19.71
C THR A 47 3.53 -4.41 20.04
N ASP A 48 3.95 -3.21 19.62
CA ASP A 48 3.17 -1.99 19.79
C ASP A 48 1.91 -2.02 18.92
N PHE A 49 0.80 -1.55 19.48
CA PHE A 49 -0.52 -1.63 18.84
C PHE A 49 -0.55 -0.94 17.46
N GLU A 50 0.07 0.24 17.35
CA GLU A 50 0.17 1.01 16.11
C GLU A 50 0.80 0.21 14.97
N TRP A 51 1.85 -0.56 15.26
CA TRP A 51 2.47 -1.44 14.28
C TRP A 51 1.59 -2.66 14.03
N MET A 52 1.07 -3.28 15.09
CA MET A 52 0.21 -4.47 15.01
C MET A 52 -1.08 -4.23 14.22
N ALA A 53 -1.64 -3.03 14.25
CA ALA A 53 -2.86 -2.65 13.54
C ALA A 53 -2.71 -2.68 12.00
N GLN A 54 -1.48 -2.54 11.49
CA GLN A 54 -1.22 -2.52 10.05
C GLN A 54 -1.36 -3.91 9.41
N LEU A 55 -1.78 -3.97 8.14
CA LEU A 55 -1.75 -5.23 7.38
C LEU A 55 -0.31 -5.53 6.93
N ARG A 56 0.25 -6.64 7.40
CA ARG A 56 1.67 -6.99 7.17
C ARG A 56 1.82 -8.32 6.45
N TYR A 57 2.82 -8.40 5.56
CA TYR A 57 3.19 -9.61 4.85
C TYR A 57 4.52 -10.13 5.38
N TYR A 58 4.58 -11.42 5.70
CA TYR A 58 5.77 -12.12 6.17
C TYR A 58 6.07 -13.28 5.24
N TRP A 59 7.35 -13.55 5.04
CA TRP A 59 7.81 -14.73 4.29
C TRP A 59 8.33 -15.76 5.29
N GLU A 60 7.53 -16.79 5.55
CA GLU A 60 7.79 -17.85 6.51
C GLU A 60 7.41 -19.20 5.87
N ASP A 61 8.34 -19.76 5.09
CA ASP A 61 8.13 -20.89 4.15
C ASP A 61 7.14 -20.62 3.00
N ASP A 62 6.11 -19.81 3.25
CA ASP A 62 5.13 -19.27 2.30
C ASP A 62 4.74 -17.82 2.72
N VAL A 63 3.90 -17.14 1.94
CA VAL A 63 3.43 -15.79 2.25
C VAL A 63 2.34 -15.84 3.31
N MET A 64 2.62 -15.24 4.45
CA MET A 64 1.69 -15.09 5.59
C MET A 64 1.23 -13.64 5.71
N VAL A 65 -0.07 -13.44 5.83
CA VAL A 65 -0.69 -12.12 6.08
C VAL A 65 -1.04 -12.01 7.55
N ARG A 66 -0.60 -10.94 8.21
CA ARG A 66 -0.85 -10.67 9.63
C ARG A 66 -1.51 -9.33 9.84
N ILE A 67 -2.48 -9.29 10.76
CA ILE A 67 -3.10 -8.06 11.25
C ILE A 67 -3.58 -8.27 12.69
N ILE A 68 -3.20 -7.37 13.59
CA ILE A 68 -3.46 -7.43 15.03
C ILE A 68 -3.05 -8.80 15.62
N ASN A 69 -4.01 -9.71 15.81
CA ASN A 69 -3.83 -11.05 16.36
C ASN A 69 -4.18 -12.17 15.36
N ALA A 70 -4.53 -11.80 14.13
CA ALA A 70 -4.84 -12.73 13.06
C ALA A 70 -3.61 -12.99 12.20
N THR A 71 -3.39 -14.27 11.87
CA THR A 71 -2.39 -14.71 10.91
C THR A 71 -3.06 -15.68 9.95
N VAL A 72 -3.01 -15.39 8.65
CA VAL A 72 -3.71 -16.15 7.60
C VAL A 72 -2.74 -16.39 6.44
N PRO A 73 -2.68 -17.60 5.87
CA PRO A 73 -1.90 -17.84 4.66
C PRO A 73 -2.47 -17.05 3.48
N TYR A 74 -1.60 -16.54 2.62
CA TYR A 74 -2.03 -15.83 1.42
C TYR A 74 -2.77 -16.77 0.46
N ALA A 75 -3.93 -16.34 -0.04
CA ALA A 75 -4.83 -17.22 -0.79
C ALA A 75 -4.46 -17.41 -2.27
N TYR A 76 -3.55 -16.59 -2.82
CA TYR A 76 -3.12 -16.64 -4.22
C TYR A 76 -4.24 -16.50 -5.27
N GLU A 77 -5.39 -15.94 -4.89
CA GLU A 77 -6.50 -15.73 -5.79
C GLU A 77 -6.23 -14.58 -6.78
N TYR A 78 -6.49 -14.83 -8.07
CA TYR A 78 -6.40 -13.79 -9.09
C TYR A 78 -7.65 -12.91 -9.08
N LEU A 79 -7.52 -11.70 -8.53
CA LEU A 79 -8.62 -10.73 -8.42
C LEU A 79 -8.70 -9.73 -9.60
N GLY A 80 -7.77 -9.79 -10.55
CA GLY A 80 -7.70 -8.86 -11.69
C GLY A 80 -7.23 -7.45 -11.34
N ASN A 81 -7.08 -6.60 -12.37
CA ASN A 81 -6.72 -5.18 -12.23
C ASN A 81 -7.99 -4.33 -12.03
N CYS A 82 -8.63 -4.50 -10.87
CA CYS A 82 -9.75 -3.67 -10.47
C CYS A 82 -9.28 -2.34 -9.85
N PRO A 83 -10.06 -1.24 -9.94
CA PRO A 83 -9.76 -0.01 -9.22
C PRO A 83 -9.66 -0.29 -7.72
N ARG A 84 -8.56 0.11 -7.09
CA ARG A 84 -8.43 0.04 -5.62
C ARG A 84 -9.04 1.28 -4.99
N LEU A 85 -9.72 1.08 -3.86
CA LEU A 85 -10.20 2.19 -3.04
C LEU A 85 -9.01 2.91 -2.41
N VAL A 86 -9.14 4.22 -2.27
CA VAL A 86 -8.15 5.04 -1.55
C VAL A 86 -8.17 4.64 -0.09
N ILE A 87 -6.99 4.36 0.47
CA ILE A 87 -6.83 4.08 1.90
C ILE A 87 -6.90 5.43 2.61
N THR A 88 -7.86 5.58 3.51
CA THR A 88 -8.05 6.78 4.33
C THR A 88 -7.92 6.41 5.80
N PRO A 89 -7.70 7.36 6.73
CA PRO A 89 -7.62 7.06 8.17
C PRO A 89 -8.87 6.37 8.75
N LEU A 90 -9.99 6.34 8.01
CA LEU A 90 -11.22 5.65 8.40
C LEU A 90 -11.27 4.19 7.90
N THR A 91 -10.43 3.83 6.94
CA THR A 91 -10.36 2.50 6.31
C THR A 91 -9.11 1.71 6.73
N ASP A 92 -8.35 2.24 7.70
CA ASP A 92 -7.21 1.59 8.34
C ASP A 92 -7.66 0.75 9.55
#